data_AF-A0A167AL53-F1
#
_entry.id   AF-A0A167AL53-F1
#
_cell.length_a   1.000
_cell.length_b   1.000
_cell.length_c   1.000
_cell.angle_alpha   90.00
_cell.angle_beta   90.00
_cell.angle_gamma   90.00
#
_symmetry.space_group_name_H-M   'P 1'
#
loop_
_entity.id
_entity.type
_entity.pdbx_description
1 polymer ?
#
loop_
_entity_poly.entity_id
_entity_poly.type
_entity_poly.pdbx_seq_one_letter_code
_entity_poly.pdbx_strand_id
1 'polypeptide(L)' 'MYLCPAWALQEALSKGEATQLFKDQPLKGFPLHVLYPCRAFVPAKVRAFIDKLRATCRKQGLG' A
#
# COMPACT_ATOMS: atom_id res chain seq x y z
N MET A 1 -1.79 13.35 -17.52
CA MET A 1 -2.62 13.00 -16.34
C MET A 1 -2.29 11.56 -15.99
N TYR A 2 -1.73 11.31 -14.81
CA TYR A 2 -1.33 9.97 -14.38
C TYR A 2 -2.30 9.45 -13.33
N LEU A 3 -2.70 8.18 -13.44
CA LEU A 3 -3.49 7.48 -12.44
C LEU A 3 -2.56 6.51 -11.71
N CYS A 4 -2.40 6.70 -10.42
CA CYS A 4 -1.43 5.96 -9.62
C CYS A 4 -1.91 5.84 -8.17
N PRO A 5 -1.37 4.89 -7.41
CA PRO A 5 -1.70 4.76 -6.01
C PRO A 5 -1.29 6.01 -5.22
N ALA A 6 -2.15 6.47 -4.32
CA ALA A 6 -1.93 7.69 -3.54
C ALA A 6 -0.59 7.70 -2.78
N TRP A 7 -0.17 6.53 -2.27
CA TRP A 7 1.08 6.37 -1.54
C TRP A 7 2.32 6.62 -2.39
N ALA A 8 2.26 6.35 -3.70
CA ALA A 8 3.40 6.56 -4.59
C ALA A 8 3.64 8.05 -4.87
N LEU A 9 2.60 8.88 -4.75
CA LEU A 9 2.66 10.33 -4.99
C LEU A 9 2.67 11.16 -3.72
N GLN A 10 2.63 10.54 -2.54
CA GLN A 10 2.53 11.26 -1.28
C GLN A 10 3.67 12.28 -1.09
N GLU A 11 4.88 11.94 -1.53
CA GLU A 11 6.03 12.85 -1.47
C GLU A 11 5.86 14.06 -2.40
N ALA A 12 5.52 13.83 -3.67
CA ALA A 12 5.29 14.90 -4.64
C ALA A 12 4.09 15.80 -4.26
N LEU A 13 3.03 15.21 -3.70
CA LEU A 13 1.90 15.94 -3.15
C LEU A 13 2.31 16.81 -1.95
N SER A 14 3.17 16.28 -1.07
CA SER A 14 3.66 17.03 0.11
C SER A 14 4.58 18.19 -0.27
N LYS A 15 5.34 18.04 -1.35
CA LYS A 15 6.25 19.07 -1.89
C LYS A 15 5.54 20.09 -2.79
N GLY A 16 4.27 19.87 -3.13
CA GLY A 16 3.52 20.71 -4.07
C GLY A 16 3.91 20.52 -5.53
N GLU A 17 4.73 19.53 -5.84
CA GLU A 17 5.13 19.15 -7.22
C GLU A 17 3.99 18.44 -7.96
N ALA A 18 3.04 17.87 -7.22
CA ALA A 18 1.83 17.27 -7.74
C ALA A 18 0.59 17.87 -7.06
N THR A 19 -0.54 17.86 -7.78
CA THR A 19 -1.86 18.24 -7.24
C THR A 19 -2.89 17.16 -7.53
N GLN A 20 -3.78 16.91 -6.58
CA GLN A 20 -4.86 15.94 -6.75
C GLN A 20 -5.99 16.57 -7.57
N LEU A 21 -6.29 15.95 -8.72
CA LEU A 21 -7.43 16.30 -9.57
C LEU A 21 -8.65 15.47 -9.18
N PHE A 22 -9.85 16.00 -9.48
CA PHE A 22 -11.13 15.31 -9.28
C PHE A 22 -11.36 14.79 -7.85
N LYS A 23 -11.14 15.64 -6.85
CA LYS A 23 -11.28 15.28 -5.42
C LYS A 23 -12.66 14.74 -5.05
N ASP A 24 -13.69 15.16 -5.78
CA ASP A 24 -15.08 14.77 -5.54
C ASP A 24 -15.45 13.40 -6.14
N GLN A 25 -14.53 12.78 -6.89
CA GLN A 25 -14.73 11.48 -7.52
C GLN A 25 -13.76 10.45 -6.92
N PRO A 26 -14.17 9.75 -5.85
CA PRO A 26 -13.30 8.76 -5.21
C PRO A 26 -13.03 7.59 -6.18
N LEU A 27 -11.76 7.27 -6.34
CA LEU A 27 -11.32 6.13 -7.12
C LEU A 27 -11.52 4.82 -6.33
N LYS A 28 -11.75 3.73 -7.05
CA LYS A 28 -11.86 2.40 -6.44
C LYS A 28 -10.54 2.00 -5.77
N GLY A 29 -10.61 1.61 -4.50
CA GLY A 29 -9.49 1.00 -3.78
C GLY A 29 -9.23 -0.43 -4.24
N PHE A 30 -7.96 -0.82 -4.27
CA PHE A 30 -7.52 -2.18 -4.60
C PHE A 30 -6.80 -2.81 -3.40
N PRO A 31 -7.13 -4.05 -3.03
CA PRO A 31 -6.49 -4.70 -1.89
C PRO A 31 -5.03 -5.02 -2.17
N LEU A 32 -4.17 -4.85 -1.16
CA LEU A 32 -2.77 -5.25 -1.20
C LEU A 32 -2.61 -6.66 -0.62
N HIS A 33 -2.07 -7.58 -1.42
CA HIS A 33 -1.89 -8.98 -1.03
C HIS A 33 -0.42 -9.34 -0.90
N VAL A 34 -0.09 -10.10 0.14
CA VAL A 34 1.21 -10.76 0.26
C VAL A 34 1.10 -12.15 -0.33
N LEU A 35 1.86 -12.41 -1.39
CA LEU A 35 1.92 -13.72 -2.03
C LEU A 35 3.12 -14.50 -1.51
N TYR A 36 2.88 -15.73 -1.06
CA TYR A 36 3.91 -16.65 -0.61
C TYR A 36 3.54 -18.08 -1.00
N PRO A 37 4.52 -18.97 -1.20
CA PRO A 37 4.23 -20.36 -1.54
C PRO A 37 3.39 -21.02 -0.44
N CYS A 38 2.30 -21.67 -0.85
CA CYS A 38 1.53 -22.53 0.04
C CYS A 38 2.33 -23.81 0.32
N ARG A 39 3.28 -23.73 1.24
CA ARG A 39 3.90 -24.89 1.86
C ARG A 39 3.19 -25.10 3.19
N ALA A 40 3.02 -26.36 3.61
CA ALA A 40 2.38 -26.70 4.89
C ALA A 40 3.03 -25.98 6.10
N PHE A 41 4.25 -25.48 5.94
CA PHE A 41 4.97 -24.70 6.94
C PHE A 41 5.48 -23.38 6.35
N VAL A 42 5.00 -22.26 6.90
CA VAL A 42 5.62 -20.93 6.70
C VAL A 42 6.71 -20.77 7.75
N PRO A 43 7.99 -20.60 7.37
CA PRO A 43 9.08 -20.41 8.34
C PRO A 43 8.79 -19.25 9.30
N ALA A 44 9.15 -19.40 10.57
CA ALA A 44 8.87 -18.40 11.60
C ALA A 44 9.36 -16.98 11.22
N LYS A 45 10.52 -16.89 10.55
CA LYS A 45 11.07 -15.64 10.01
C LYS A 45 10.14 -14.98 8.98
N VAL A 46 9.55 -15.79 8.08
CA VAL A 46 8.64 -15.30 7.04
C VAL A 46 7.32 -14.83 7.68
N ARG A 47 6.78 -15.60 8.64
CA ARG A 47 5.59 -15.19 9.39
C ARG A 47 5.80 -13.85 10.10
N ALA A 48 6.89 -13.73 10.86
CA ALA A 48 7.24 -12.48 11.54
C ALA A 48 7.41 -11.29 10.58
N PHE A 49 7.97 -11.53 9.39
CA PHE A 49 8.06 -10.52 8.35
C PHE A 49 6.68 -10.09 7.84
N ILE A 50 5.79 -11.03 7.52
CA ILE A 50 4.43 -10.74 7.05
C ILE A 50 3.65 -9.96 8.10
N ASP A 51 3.73 -10.36 9.37
CA ASP A 51 3.05 -9.67 10.48
C ASP A 51 3.55 -8.22 10.63
N LYS A 52 4.87 -8.02 10.55
CA LYS A 52 5.47 -6.67 10.60
C LYS A 52 5.09 -5.83 9.38
N LEU A 53 5.09 -6.43 8.19
CA LEU A 53 4.69 -5.76 6.95
C LEU A 53 3.23 -5.31 7.03
N ARG A 54 2.33 -6.21 7.44
CA ARG A 54 0.90 -5.91 7.62
C ARG A 54 0.68 -4.77 8.60
N ALA A 55 1.36 -4.79 9.75
CA ALA A 55 1.26 -3.72 10.75
C ALA A 55 1.74 -2.38 10.21
N THR A 56 2.80 -2.38 9.40
CA THR A 56 3.37 -1.17 8.78
C THR A 56 2.43 -0.61 7.71
N CYS A 57 1.88 -1.46 6.84
CA CYS A 57 0.92 -1.05 5.81
C CYS A 57 -0.35 -0.45 6.42
N ARG A 58 -0.88 -1.02 7.51
CA ARG A 58 -2.04 -0.44 8.21
C ARG A 58 -1.76 0.94 8.79
N LYS A 59 -0.55 1.16 9.34
CA LYS A 59 -0.14 2.48 9.85
C LYS A 59 -0.03 3.53 8.74
N GLN A 60 0.34 3.12 7.53
CA GLN A 60 0.47 3.99 6.36
C GLN A 60 -0.85 4.19 5.60
N GLY A 61 -1.96 3.59 6.04
CA GLY A 61 -3.25 3.67 5.33
C GLY A 61 -3.29 2.84 4.03
N LEU A 62 -2.41 1.84 3.90
CA LEU A 62 -2.27 0.96 2.74
C LEU A 62 -3.10 -0.33 2.83
N GLY A 63 -4.10 -0.36 3.72
CA GLY A 63 -4.81 -1.58 4.11
C GLY A 63 -6.32 -1.47 4.00
#